data_AF-A0A352EX07-F1
#
_entry.id   AF-A0A352EX07-F1
#
_cell.length_a   1.000
_cell.length_b   1.000
_cell.length_c   1.000
_cell.angle_alpha   90.00
_cell.angle_beta   90.00
_cell.angle_gamma   90.00
#
_symmetry.space_group_name_H-M   'P 1'
#
loop_
_entity.id
_entity.type
_entity.pdbx_description
1 polymer ?
#
loop_
_entity_poly.entity_id
_entity_poly.type
_entity_poly.pdbx_seq_one_letter_code
_entity_poly.pdbx_strand_id
1 'polypeptide(L)'
;MTSKPIFPGLLMLLFAFSALPVLAQQDEDVRGAFMTTRPKTTDKGNTPPAKRTHRRPKPTPGSTPGPVSGGATTSGASKKGLPRMGLGLTLFMRDSNGLAVRTDPTHAFRKGDHVRFLLETNTDGYLYIFNTTNGGPATMIYPDQELDEAGNYIQAHVPFEIPSSLSAEERLRWLTFDQYPGAEKLYFVFTREPLAGAPIEDDLISFCRENAGKCPWHPSSELWAQIQNELSGAAQTSKATGVGVSQTSKEHRAATRGIGLNRDDPEPSLIMLTASSSKAILVTTVELVHNALSKLDSEFEEVQP
;
A
#
# COMPACT_ATOMS: atom_id res chain seq x y z
N MET A 1 56.22 -18.45 -62.45
CA MET A 1 56.07 -17.76 -61.16
C MET A 1 54.79 -16.94 -61.18
N THR A 2 53.97 -17.11 -60.12
CA THR A 2 52.98 -16.17 -59.53
C THR A 2 51.72 -15.80 -60.33
N SER A 3 50.51 -15.76 -59.78
CA SER A 3 49.93 -16.16 -58.48
C SER A 3 48.39 -16.17 -58.62
N LYS A 4 47.69 -17.13 -58.00
CA LYS A 4 46.21 -17.13 -57.87
C LYS A 4 45.77 -16.14 -56.77
N PRO A 5 44.67 -15.38 -56.94
CA PRO A 5 44.06 -14.69 -55.81
C PRO A 5 43.12 -15.63 -55.05
N ILE A 6 43.38 -15.77 -53.75
CA ILE A 6 42.53 -16.42 -52.74
C ILE A 6 41.64 -15.31 -52.16
N PHE A 7 40.33 -15.46 -52.29
CA PHE A 7 39.35 -14.62 -51.57
C PHE A 7 39.12 -15.22 -50.17
N PRO A 8 39.41 -14.51 -49.07
CA PRO A 8 39.00 -14.95 -47.75
C PRO A 8 37.56 -14.49 -47.48
N GLY A 9 36.73 -15.43 -47.02
CA GLY A 9 35.36 -15.18 -46.59
C GLY A 9 35.30 -14.31 -45.35
N LEU A 10 34.45 -13.28 -45.42
CA LEU A 10 34.04 -12.48 -44.28
C LEU A 10 32.74 -13.09 -43.73
N LEU A 11 32.86 -14.03 -42.78
CA LEU A 11 31.73 -14.53 -42.00
C LEU A 11 31.51 -13.57 -40.83
N MET A 12 30.64 -12.56 -41.00
CA MET A 12 30.15 -11.75 -39.89
C MET A 12 29.20 -12.60 -39.02
N LEU A 13 29.69 -13.03 -37.86
CA LEU A 13 28.86 -13.57 -36.78
C LEU A 13 28.11 -12.42 -36.11
N LEU A 14 26.84 -12.25 -36.49
CA LEU A 14 25.87 -11.43 -35.78
C LEU A 14 25.50 -12.13 -34.45
N PHE A 15 26.23 -11.82 -33.38
CA PHE A 15 25.76 -12.10 -32.02
C PHE A 15 24.76 -11.00 -31.62
N ALA A 16 23.48 -11.21 -31.94
CA ALA A 16 22.40 -10.45 -31.35
C ALA A 16 22.22 -10.93 -29.89
N PHE A 17 22.86 -10.24 -28.94
CA PHE A 17 22.58 -10.40 -27.52
C PHE A 17 21.18 -9.88 -27.21
N SER A 18 20.20 -10.77 -27.12
CA SER A 18 18.85 -10.50 -26.63
C SER A 18 18.84 -10.34 -25.10
N ALA A 19 19.28 -9.18 -24.60
CA ALA A 19 19.34 -8.86 -23.18
C ALA A 19 18.00 -8.36 -22.59
N LEU A 20 16.86 -9.03 -22.87
CA LEU A 20 15.52 -8.54 -22.47
C LEU A 20 14.61 -9.39 -21.54
N PRO A 21 15.00 -10.49 -20.86
CA PRO A 21 14.04 -11.18 -19.98
C PRO A 21 14.08 -10.80 -18.48
N VAL A 22 15.09 -10.09 -17.97
CA VAL A 22 15.30 -9.99 -16.51
C VAL A 22 14.24 -9.13 -15.78
N LEU A 23 13.77 -8.03 -16.38
CA LEU A 23 12.82 -7.12 -15.72
C LEU A 23 11.39 -7.70 -15.63
N ALA A 24 10.94 -8.40 -16.66
CA ALA A 24 9.61 -9.04 -16.67
C ALA A 24 9.53 -10.19 -15.66
N GLN A 25 10.61 -10.95 -15.49
CA GLN A 25 10.64 -12.07 -14.55
C GLN A 25 10.56 -11.61 -13.08
N GLN A 26 11.20 -10.50 -12.73
CA GLN A 26 11.14 -9.94 -11.38
C GLN A 26 9.73 -9.43 -11.02
N ASP A 27 9.00 -8.86 -11.98
CA ASP A 27 7.64 -8.36 -11.79
C ASP A 27 6.66 -9.49 -11.43
N GLU A 28 6.70 -10.58 -12.21
CA GLU A 28 5.89 -11.78 -11.99
C GLU A 28 6.22 -12.48 -10.66
N ASP A 29 7.50 -12.52 -10.26
CA ASP A 29 7.91 -13.13 -9.00
C ASP A 29 7.33 -12.38 -7.77
N VAL A 30 7.29 -11.05 -7.83
CA VAL A 30 6.74 -10.20 -6.75
C VAL A 30 5.23 -10.36 -6.67
N ARG A 31 4.55 -10.16 -7.81
CA ARG A 31 3.10 -10.26 -7.90
C ARG A 31 2.61 -11.66 -7.58
N GLY A 32 3.22 -12.69 -8.16
CA GLY A 32 2.91 -14.09 -7.90
C GLY A 32 3.13 -14.47 -6.44
N ALA A 33 4.22 -14.03 -5.81
CA ALA A 33 4.47 -14.30 -4.39
C ALA A 33 3.44 -13.64 -3.47
N PHE A 34 2.95 -12.45 -3.81
CA PHE A 34 1.85 -11.81 -3.07
C PHE A 34 0.52 -12.54 -3.32
N MET A 35 0.14 -12.78 -4.56
CA MET A 35 -1.15 -13.39 -4.91
C MET A 35 -1.30 -14.83 -4.46
N THR A 36 -0.21 -15.58 -4.34
CA THR A 36 -0.24 -16.96 -3.82
C THR A 36 -0.51 -17.04 -2.33
N THR A 37 -0.37 -15.93 -1.60
CA THR A 37 -0.73 -15.86 -0.17
C THR A 37 -2.22 -15.60 0.07
N ARG A 38 -2.96 -15.08 -0.93
CA ARG A 38 -4.42 -14.92 -0.83
C ARG A 38 -5.13 -16.27 -0.66
N PRO A 39 -6.23 -16.31 0.09
CA PRO A 39 -7.11 -17.48 0.13
C PRO A 39 -7.61 -17.89 -1.26
N LYS A 40 -7.81 -19.21 -1.46
CA LYS A 40 -8.42 -19.72 -2.68
C LYS A 40 -9.94 -19.67 -2.57
N THR A 41 -10.61 -19.35 -3.66
CA THR A 41 -12.07 -19.25 -3.79
C THR A 41 -12.83 -20.53 -3.34
N THR A 42 -12.15 -21.67 -3.21
CA THR A 42 -12.74 -22.96 -2.79
C THR A 42 -12.82 -23.18 -1.29
N ASP A 43 -12.32 -22.28 -0.44
CA ASP A 43 -12.45 -22.37 1.01
C ASP A 43 -13.90 -22.06 1.43
N LYS A 44 -14.79 -23.05 1.24
CA LYS A 44 -16.17 -23.08 1.70
C LYS A 44 -16.23 -23.23 3.23
N GLY A 45 -15.79 -22.22 3.95
CA GLY A 45 -16.07 -22.01 5.37
C GLY A 45 -17.13 -20.92 5.49
N ASN A 46 -18.41 -21.30 5.46
CA ASN A 46 -19.58 -20.43 5.47
C ASN A 46 -19.82 -19.80 6.87
N THR A 47 -18.80 -19.15 7.43
CA THR A 47 -18.95 -18.31 8.63
C THR A 47 -18.75 -16.88 8.17
N PRO A 48 -19.73 -15.97 8.35
CA PRO A 48 -19.49 -14.54 8.15
C PRO A 48 -18.24 -14.18 8.97
N PRO A 49 -17.19 -13.59 8.37
CA PRO A 49 -16.10 -13.08 9.19
C PRO A 49 -16.74 -12.11 10.19
N ALA A 50 -16.58 -12.39 11.49
CA ALA A 50 -16.96 -11.44 12.53
C ALA A 50 -16.39 -10.08 12.14
N LYS A 51 -17.13 -8.97 12.31
CA LYS A 51 -16.65 -7.61 12.04
C LYS A 51 -15.24 -7.49 12.59
N ARG A 52 -14.25 -7.49 11.70
CA ARG A 52 -12.86 -7.59 12.10
C ARG A 52 -12.42 -6.19 12.51
N THR A 53 -11.99 -6.05 13.76
CA THR A 53 -11.65 -4.75 14.33
C THR A 53 -10.22 -4.40 13.94
N HIS A 54 -9.98 -3.15 13.55
CA HIS A 54 -8.63 -2.59 13.40
C HIS A 54 -7.93 -2.30 14.72
N ARG A 55 -8.63 -2.57 15.84
CA ARG A 55 -8.03 -2.60 17.17
C ARG A 55 -7.19 -3.86 17.30
N ARG A 56 -6.01 -3.70 17.88
CA ARG A 56 -5.11 -4.80 18.22
C ARG A 56 -5.86 -5.86 19.03
N PRO A 57 -5.65 -7.17 18.74
CA PRO A 57 -6.15 -8.23 19.60
C PRO A 57 -5.64 -8.04 21.04
N LYS A 58 -6.55 -7.90 22.01
CA LYS A 58 -6.18 -7.81 23.43
C LYS A 58 -5.56 -9.15 23.86
N PRO A 59 -4.39 -9.18 24.53
CA PRO A 59 -3.87 -10.41 25.11
C PRO A 59 -4.88 -10.96 26.13
N THR A 60 -5.37 -12.18 25.92
CA THR A 60 -6.29 -12.82 26.87
C THR A 60 -5.53 -13.19 28.14
N PRO A 61 -5.91 -12.70 29.33
CA PRO A 61 -5.34 -13.19 30.58
C PRO A 61 -5.98 -14.55 30.92
N GLY A 62 -5.21 -15.64 30.91
CA GLY A 62 -5.58 -16.85 31.67
C GLY A 62 -5.81 -18.17 30.93
N SER A 63 -5.05 -18.52 29.88
CA SER A 63 -5.08 -19.90 29.34
C SER A 63 -3.91 -20.74 29.87
N THR A 64 -4.11 -21.34 31.04
CA THR A 64 -3.32 -22.48 31.51
C THR A 64 -3.53 -23.69 30.58
N PRO A 65 -2.49 -24.44 30.16
CA PRO A 65 -2.67 -25.60 29.29
C PRO A 65 -3.23 -26.78 30.08
N GLY A 66 -4.51 -27.07 29.91
CA GLY A 66 -5.12 -28.36 30.28
C GLY A 66 -5.06 -29.34 29.11
N PRO A 67 -4.85 -30.65 29.34
CA PRO A 67 -4.67 -31.61 28.25
C PRO A 67 -6.02 -31.97 27.61
N VAL A 68 -6.21 -31.57 26.35
CA VAL A 68 -7.30 -32.08 25.51
C VAL A 68 -6.76 -33.22 24.66
N SER A 69 -7.15 -34.44 25.04
CA SER A 69 -6.98 -35.65 24.24
C SER A 69 -7.99 -35.63 23.09
N GLY A 70 -7.50 -35.67 21.86
CA GLY A 70 -8.29 -35.77 20.64
C GLY A 70 -7.35 -35.85 19.43
N GLY A 71 -7.12 -37.06 18.95
CA GLY A 71 -6.17 -37.34 17.86
C GLY A 71 -6.67 -37.01 16.45
N ALA A 72 -5.71 -37.16 15.51
CA ALA A 72 -5.78 -37.01 14.05
C ALA A 72 -5.57 -35.56 13.55
N THR A 73 -4.61 -35.22 12.69
CA THR A 73 -3.64 -35.98 11.87
C THR A 73 -2.46 -35.05 11.62
N THR A 74 -1.24 -35.52 11.86
CA THR A 74 0.00 -34.79 11.59
C THR A 74 0.23 -34.66 10.08
N SER A 75 -0.16 -33.53 9.49
CA SER A 75 0.46 -33.05 8.26
C SER A 75 1.78 -32.38 8.63
N GLY A 76 2.87 -32.83 8.01
CA GLY A 76 4.22 -32.38 8.31
C GLY A 76 4.36 -30.87 8.14
N ALA A 77 4.33 -30.14 9.26
CA ALA A 77 4.77 -28.76 9.32
C ALA A 77 6.30 -28.74 9.16
N SER A 78 6.75 -28.69 7.91
CA SER A 78 8.05 -28.10 7.61
C SER A 78 8.08 -26.73 8.28
N LYS A 79 9.13 -26.43 9.05
CA LYS A 79 9.35 -25.12 9.68
C LYS A 79 9.42 -24.07 8.59
N LYS A 80 8.26 -23.60 8.13
CA LYS A 80 8.14 -22.56 7.11
C LYS A 80 8.62 -21.29 7.79
N GLY A 81 9.74 -20.75 7.33
CA GLY A 81 10.19 -19.43 7.75
C GLY A 81 9.06 -18.41 7.57
N LEU A 82 9.08 -17.34 8.36
CA LEU A 82 8.12 -16.24 8.22
C LEU A 82 8.00 -15.82 6.75
N PRO A 83 6.80 -15.59 6.22
CA PRO A 83 6.66 -15.07 4.86
C PRO A 83 7.27 -13.66 4.75
N ARG A 84 7.74 -13.31 3.55
CA ARG A 84 8.12 -11.93 3.20
C ARG A 84 6.90 -11.03 3.42
N MET A 85 7.11 -9.84 3.96
CA MET A 85 6.01 -8.89 4.12
C MET A 85 5.71 -8.23 2.78
N GLY A 86 4.44 -8.01 2.53
CA GLY A 86 3.93 -7.50 1.28
C GLY A 86 2.83 -6.50 1.50
N LEU A 87 2.84 -5.48 0.67
CA LEU A 87 1.85 -4.41 0.64
C LEU A 87 1.39 -4.19 -0.79
N GLY A 88 0.08 -4.27 -1.00
CA GLY A 88 -0.62 -3.94 -2.23
C GLY A 88 -1.29 -2.57 -2.10
N LEU A 89 -1.12 -1.71 -3.11
CA LEU A 89 -1.69 -0.37 -3.20
C LEU A 89 -2.49 -0.22 -4.50
N THR A 90 -3.67 0.37 -4.39
CA THR A 90 -4.41 0.92 -5.52
C THR A 90 -4.83 2.34 -5.19
N LEU A 91 -4.40 3.30 -6.02
CA LEU A 91 -4.85 4.68 -5.92
C LEU A 91 -6.14 4.84 -6.73
N PHE A 92 -7.15 5.42 -6.09
CA PHE A 92 -8.39 5.82 -6.71
C PHE A 92 -8.54 7.33 -6.68
N MET A 93 -9.05 7.92 -7.77
CA MET A 93 -9.51 9.30 -7.84
C MET A 93 -11.03 9.34 -7.98
N ARG A 94 -11.69 10.31 -7.36
CA ARG A 94 -13.13 10.55 -7.54
C ARG A 94 -13.37 11.18 -8.92
N ASP A 95 -14.20 10.55 -9.75
CA ASP A 95 -14.63 11.14 -11.02
C ASP A 95 -15.79 12.13 -10.83
N SER A 96 -16.24 12.76 -11.93
CA SER A 96 -17.35 13.71 -11.92
C SER A 96 -18.71 13.10 -11.52
N ASN A 97 -18.86 11.77 -11.61
CA ASN A 97 -20.04 11.04 -11.15
C ASN A 97 -19.93 10.62 -9.67
N GLY A 98 -18.81 10.95 -9.01
CA GLY A 98 -18.53 10.56 -7.64
C GLY A 98 -18.02 9.13 -7.47
N LEU A 99 -17.68 8.44 -8.57
CA LEU A 99 -17.15 7.08 -8.53
C LEU A 99 -15.64 7.09 -8.30
N ALA A 100 -15.16 6.08 -7.57
CA ALA A 100 -13.73 5.82 -7.41
C ALA A 100 -13.18 5.16 -8.69
N VAL A 101 -12.20 5.79 -9.35
CA VAL A 101 -11.58 5.30 -10.58
C VAL A 101 -10.08 5.12 -10.37
N ARG A 102 -9.52 3.97 -10.78
CA ARG A 102 -8.10 3.66 -10.64
C ARG A 102 -7.25 4.72 -11.36
N THR A 103 -6.31 5.31 -10.64
CA THR A 103 -5.48 6.41 -11.14
C THR A 103 -4.00 6.10 -10.93
N ASP A 104 -3.16 6.50 -11.88
CA ASP A 104 -1.71 6.39 -11.74
C ASP A 104 -1.19 7.48 -10.78
N PRO A 105 -0.29 7.18 -9.84
CA PRO A 105 0.33 8.21 -8.99
C PRO A 105 1.05 9.32 -9.75
N THR A 106 1.51 9.06 -10.98
CA THR A 106 2.11 10.05 -11.88
C THR A 106 1.09 10.99 -12.53
N HIS A 107 -0.21 10.83 -12.24
CA HIS A 107 -1.23 11.77 -12.64
C HIS A 107 -0.91 13.18 -12.12
N ALA A 108 -1.13 14.17 -12.97
CA ALA A 108 -0.95 15.57 -12.63
C ALA A 108 -2.20 16.07 -11.89
N PHE A 109 -2.19 16.00 -10.57
CA PHE A 109 -3.31 16.42 -9.72
C PHE A 109 -3.46 17.94 -9.71
N ARG A 110 -4.69 18.38 -9.44
CA ARG A 110 -5.12 19.77 -9.34
C ARG A 110 -5.91 19.99 -8.05
N LYS A 111 -6.03 21.26 -7.66
CA LYS A 111 -6.95 21.69 -6.59
C LYS A 111 -8.33 21.07 -6.77
N GLY A 112 -8.85 20.47 -5.71
CA GLY A 112 -10.17 19.84 -5.68
C GLY A 112 -10.19 18.39 -6.14
N ASP A 113 -9.08 17.85 -6.66
CA ASP A 113 -9.00 16.41 -6.89
C ASP A 113 -9.08 15.67 -5.56
N HIS A 114 -9.84 14.57 -5.58
CA HIS A 114 -10.07 13.74 -4.42
C HIS A 114 -9.49 12.36 -4.66
N VAL A 115 -8.62 11.90 -3.76
CA VAL A 115 -7.96 10.60 -3.87
C VAL A 115 -8.14 9.74 -2.62
N ARG A 116 -8.06 8.44 -2.83
CA ARG A 116 -8.15 7.41 -1.78
C ARG A 116 -7.25 6.25 -2.15
N PHE A 117 -6.62 5.65 -1.15
CA PHE A 117 -5.87 4.41 -1.30
C PHE A 117 -6.71 3.22 -0.87
N LEU A 118 -6.71 2.16 -1.66
CA LEU A 118 -7.09 0.82 -1.24
C LEU A 118 -5.81 0.03 -0.99
N LEU A 119 -5.65 -0.47 0.23
CA LEU A 119 -4.46 -1.11 0.74
C LEU A 119 -4.75 -2.55 1.09
N GLU A 120 -3.80 -3.45 0.87
CA GLU A 120 -3.90 -4.86 1.25
C GLU A 120 -2.53 -5.37 1.70
N THR A 121 -2.46 -6.07 2.83
CA THR A 121 -1.22 -6.73 3.29
C THR A 121 -1.30 -8.23 3.09
N ASN A 122 -0.15 -8.90 2.96
CA ASN A 122 -0.13 -10.37 2.88
C ASN A 122 0.06 -11.07 4.23
N THR A 123 0.33 -10.30 5.27
CA THR A 123 0.43 -10.76 6.66
C THR A 123 -0.31 -9.78 7.55
N ASP A 124 -0.65 -10.23 8.74
CA ASP A 124 -1.09 -9.35 9.81
C ASP A 124 0.05 -8.41 10.25
N GLY A 125 -0.30 -7.20 10.68
CA GLY A 125 0.67 -6.22 11.15
C GLY A 125 0.07 -4.84 11.40
N TYR A 126 0.90 -3.81 11.38
CA TYR A 126 0.53 -2.42 11.62
C TYR A 126 0.91 -1.56 10.43
N LEU A 127 0.04 -0.65 10.02
CA LEU A 127 0.33 0.34 8.97
C LEU A 127 0.45 1.75 9.55
N TYR A 128 1.45 2.48 9.10
CA TYR A 128 1.56 3.92 9.30
C TYR A 128 1.71 4.58 7.94
N ILE A 129 1.11 5.75 7.77
CA ILE A 129 1.34 6.58 6.58
C ILE A 129 1.84 7.93 7.05
N PHE A 130 3.01 8.31 6.56
CA PHE A 130 3.58 9.65 6.77
C PHE A 130 3.55 10.43 5.46
N ASN A 131 3.26 11.72 5.54
CA ASN A 131 3.37 12.64 4.42
C ASN A 131 4.56 13.59 4.64
N THR A 132 5.32 13.86 3.58
CA THR A 132 6.17 15.05 3.49
C THR A 132 5.73 15.88 2.28
N THR A 133 5.39 17.14 2.51
CA THR A 133 5.11 18.10 1.43
C THR A 133 6.40 18.81 1.03
N ASN A 134 6.76 18.77 -0.25
CA ASN A 134 7.96 19.43 -0.80
C ASN A 134 9.26 19.09 -0.04
N GLY A 135 9.38 17.86 0.48
CA GLY A 135 10.53 17.42 1.27
C GLY A 135 10.61 18.04 2.68
N GLY A 136 9.54 18.66 3.15
CA GLY A 136 9.42 19.19 4.51
C GLY A 136 9.35 18.12 5.60
N PRO A 137 9.04 18.51 6.85
CA PRO A 137 8.91 17.59 7.96
C PRO A 137 7.86 16.51 7.71
N ALA A 138 8.13 15.29 8.17
CA ALA A 138 7.18 14.20 8.08
C ALA A 138 6.03 14.39 9.07
N THR A 139 4.81 14.18 8.61
CA THR A 139 3.58 14.24 9.40
C THR A 139 2.86 12.91 9.29
N MET A 140 2.44 12.30 10.39
CA MET A 140 1.64 11.07 10.35
C MET A 140 0.21 11.40 9.97
N ILE A 141 -0.26 10.84 8.84
CA ILE A 141 -1.63 10.98 8.33
C ILE A 141 -2.45 9.70 8.55
N TYR A 142 -1.81 8.60 8.95
CA TYR A 142 -2.47 7.40 9.42
C TYR A 142 -1.58 6.64 10.43
N PRO A 143 -2.13 6.15 11.55
CA PRO A 143 -3.49 6.42 12.05
C PRO A 143 -3.67 7.92 12.36
N ASP A 144 -4.91 8.39 12.29
CA ASP A 144 -5.28 9.77 12.60
C ASP A 144 -6.48 9.77 13.56
N GLN A 145 -6.51 10.71 14.51
CA GLN A 145 -7.53 10.76 15.57
C GLN A 145 -8.91 11.21 15.08
N GLU A 146 -8.97 11.92 13.95
CA GLU A 146 -10.23 12.38 13.36
C GLU A 146 -10.89 11.27 12.54
N LEU A 147 -10.12 10.26 12.11
CA LEU A 147 -10.68 9.12 11.41
C LEU A 147 -11.46 8.22 12.38
N ASP A 148 -12.66 7.81 11.97
CA ASP A 148 -13.51 6.87 12.72
C ASP A 148 -12.81 5.50 12.97
N GLU A 149 -11.74 5.24 12.23
CA GLU A 149 -10.91 4.04 12.25
C GLU A 149 -9.82 4.16 13.30
N ALA A 150 -10.17 3.89 14.56
CA ALA A 150 -9.30 4.12 15.72
C ALA A 150 -8.05 3.22 15.83
N GLY A 151 -7.71 2.40 14.83
CA GLY A 151 -6.63 1.42 14.95
C GLY A 151 -5.86 1.23 13.66
N ASN A 152 -4.58 0.92 13.80
CA ASN A 152 -3.66 0.72 12.69
C ASN A 152 -3.28 -0.74 12.47
N TYR A 153 -3.91 -1.68 13.18
CA TYR A 153 -3.72 -3.11 12.96
C TYR A 153 -4.49 -3.56 11.71
N ILE A 154 -3.77 -4.18 10.79
CA ILE A 154 -4.27 -4.67 9.51
C ILE A 154 -4.13 -6.18 9.47
N GLN A 155 -5.16 -6.84 8.95
CA GLN A 155 -5.16 -8.29 8.78
C GLN A 155 -4.81 -8.66 7.35
N ALA A 156 -4.12 -9.79 7.21
CA ALA A 156 -3.74 -10.33 5.93
C ALA A 156 -4.96 -10.47 4.99
N HIS A 157 -4.80 -9.96 3.77
CA HIS A 157 -5.72 -10.05 2.64
C HIS A 157 -7.10 -9.43 2.87
N VAL A 158 -7.29 -8.69 3.96
CA VAL A 158 -8.46 -7.84 4.16
C VAL A 158 -8.11 -6.46 3.66
N PRO A 159 -8.57 -6.05 2.46
CA PRO A 159 -8.25 -4.73 1.97
C PRO A 159 -8.95 -3.67 2.82
N PHE A 160 -8.40 -2.47 2.83
CA PHE A 160 -8.96 -1.33 3.57
C PHE A 160 -8.68 -0.03 2.84
N GLU A 161 -9.55 0.94 3.06
CA GLU A 161 -9.54 2.22 2.39
C GLU A 161 -8.96 3.30 3.31
N ILE A 162 -8.02 4.11 2.80
CA ILE A 162 -7.57 5.32 3.49
C ILE A 162 -7.76 6.52 2.57
N PRO A 163 -8.55 7.53 3.00
CA PRO A 163 -9.50 7.50 4.11
C PRO A 163 -10.70 6.57 3.80
N SER A 164 -11.40 6.11 4.84
CA SER A 164 -12.59 5.27 4.68
C SER A 164 -13.67 5.90 3.81
N SER A 165 -14.27 5.13 2.88
CA SER A 165 -15.55 5.57 2.28
C SER A 165 -16.70 5.61 3.27
N LEU A 166 -16.58 4.97 4.43
CA LEU A 166 -17.62 4.90 5.46
C LEU A 166 -17.55 6.01 6.50
N SER A 167 -16.56 6.91 6.44
CA SER A 167 -16.41 7.99 7.42
C SER A 167 -17.71 8.78 7.57
N ALA A 168 -18.08 9.11 8.80
CA ALA A 168 -19.29 9.86 9.09
C ALA A 168 -19.26 11.24 8.42
N GLU A 169 -18.10 11.90 8.43
CA GLU A 169 -17.87 13.19 7.80
C GLU A 169 -17.40 13.03 6.36
N GLU A 170 -18.05 13.73 5.41
CA GLU A 170 -17.70 13.63 3.98
C GLU A 170 -16.26 14.09 3.70
N ARG A 171 -15.79 15.14 4.39
CA ARG A 171 -14.40 15.64 4.26
C ARG A 171 -13.35 14.60 4.62
N LEU A 172 -13.73 13.59 5.42
CA LEU A 172 -12.86 12.49 5.87
C LEU A 172 -13.02 11.23 5.02
N ARG A 173 -13.71 11.30 3.88
CA ARG A 173 -13.83 10.17 2.94
C ARG A 173 -12.76 10.19 1.86
N TRP A 174 -12.06 11.30 1.68
CA TRP A 174 -11.10 11.51 0.60
C TRP A 174 -9.95 12.41 1.06
N LEU A 175 -8.74 12.13 0.60
CA LEU A 175 -7.67 13.14 0.61
C LEU A 175 -7.96 14.13 -0.51
N THR A 176 -7.94 15.41 -0.19
CA THR A 176 -8.29 16.47 -1.15
C THR A 176 -7.09 17.36 -1.37
N PHE A 177 -6.74 17.59 -2.64
CA PHE A 177 -5.71 18.55 -3.01
C PHE A 177 -6.25 19.98 -2.80
N ASP A 178 -5.53 20.77 -2.02
CA ASP A 178 -5.91 22.14 -1.68
C ASP A 178 -5.44 23.14 -2.74
N GLN A 179 -5.37 24.43 -2.41
CA GLN A 179 -4.89 25.47 -3.33
C GLN A 179 -3.37 25.53 -3.50
N TYR A 180 -2.59 24.82 -2.69
CA TYR A 180 -1.13 24.94 -2.67
C TYR A 180 -0.49 23.83 -3.52
N PRO A 181 0.15 24.19 -4.65
CA PRO A 181 0.86 23.23 -5.46
C PRO A 181 2.09 22.69 -4.72
N GLY A 182 2.45 21.44 -5.01
CA GLY A 182 3.55 20.77 -4.34
C GLY A 182 3.65 19.29 -4.67
N ALA A 183 4.72 18.67 -4.20
CA ALA A 183 4.90 17.22 -4.23
C ALA A 183 4.57 16.65 -2.86
N GLU A 184 3.49 15.87 -2.79
CA GLU A 184 3.12 15.10 -1.60
C GLU A 184 3.79 13.74 -1.69
N LYS A 185 4.70 13.45 -0.77
CA LYS A 185 5.37 12.15 -0.72
C LYS A 185 4.86 11.36 0.48
N LEU A 186 4.10 10.33 0.17
CA LEU A 186 3.52 9.42 1.14
C LEU A 186 4.44 8.24 1.39
N TYR A 187 4.78 7.99 2.65
CA TYR A 187 5.59 6.88 3.11
C TYR A 187 4.66 5.86 3.79
N PHE A 188 4.47 4.72 3.15
CA PHE A 188 3.71 3.61 3.72
C PHE A 188 4.68 2.71 4.48
N VAL A 189 4.49 2.62 5.79
CA VAL A 189 5.35 1.87 6.71
C VAL A 189 4.52 0.72 7.28
N PHE A 190 4.78 -0.49 6.77
CA PHE A 190 4.13 -1.71 7.23
C PHE A 190 5.07 -2.53 8.12
N THR A 191 4.63 -2.85 9.33
CA THR A 191 5.45 -3.51 10.35
C THR A 191 4.74 -4.71 10.97
N ARG A 192 5.49 -5.72 11.43
CA ARG A 192 4.88 -6.85 12.18
C ARG A 192 4.50 -6.48 13.61
N GLU A 193 5.29 -5.61 14.23
CA GLU A 193 5.10 -5.09 15.58
C GLU A 193 4.86 -3.58 15.54
N PRO A 194 4.20 -2.98 16.56
CA PRO A 194 4.04 -1.54 16.63
C PRO A 194 5.37 -0.81 16.47
N LEU A 195 5.36 0.29 15.73
CA LEU A 195 6.56 1.08 15.49
C LEU A 195 6.95 1.77 16.80
N ALA A 196 8.13 1.45 17.33
CA ALA A 196 8.59 1.99 18.60
C ALA A 196 8.62 3.53 18.57
N GLY A 197 7.99 4.16 19.55
CA GLY A 197 7.90 5.62 19.65
C GLY A 197 6.78 6.27 18.85
N ALA A 198 6.04 5.52 18.01
CA ALA A 198 4.83 6.01 17.36
C ALA A 198 3.60 5.71 18.23
N PRO A 199 2.74 6.71 18.55
CA PRO A 199 1.51 6.48 19.28
C PRO A 199 0.48 5.74 18.41
N ILE A 200 -0.32 4.89 19.04
CA ILE A 200 -1.40 4.13 18.37
C ILE A 200 -2.65 4.15 19.23
N GLU A 201 -3.82 3.92 18.61
CA GLU A 201 -5.11 3.76 19.31
C GLU A 201 -5.35 4.85 20.39
N ASP A 202 -5.66 4.41 21.62
CA ASP A 202 -5.97 5.28 22.75
C ASP A 202 -4.79 6.19 23.16
N ASP A 203 -3.54 5.79 22.88
CA ASP A 203 -2.35 6.60 23.16
C ASP A 203 -2.26 7.80 22.19
N LEU A 204 -2.63 7.60 20.91
CA LEU A 204 -2.69 8.70 19.93
C LEU A 204 -3.80 9.69 20.29
N ILE A 205 -4.99 9.19 20.63
CA ILE A 205 -6.12 10.02 21.04
C ILE A 205 -5.76 10.83 22.29
N SER A 206 -5.15 10.17 23.29
CA SER A 206 -4.74 10.85 24.53
C SER A 206 -3.64 11.87 24.27
N PHE A 207 -2.64 11.53 23.47
CA PHE A 207 -1.58 12.46 23.06
C PHE A 207 -2.15 13.73 22.43
N CYS A 208 -3.06 13.58 21.44
CA CYS A 208 -3.62 14.72 20.74
C CYS A 208 -4.57 15.55 21.59
N ARG A 209 -5.35 14.93 22.48
CA ARG A 209 -6.19 15.66 23.43
C ARG A 209 -5.35 16.51 24.39
N GLU A 210 -4.23 15.99 24.85
CA GLU A 210 -3.33 16.68 25.80
C GLU A 210 -2.38 17.67 25.12
N ASN A 211 -2.08 17.44 23.84
CA ASN A 211 -1.13 18.22 23.06
C ASN A 211 -1.76 18.69 21.74
N ALA A 212 -2.92 19.35 21.79
CA ALA A 212 -3.70 19.71 20.60
C ALA A 212 -2.86 20.45 19.52
N GLY A 213 -1.95 21.34 19.92
CA GLY A 213 -1.05 22.06 19.00
C GLY A 213 0.12 21.24 18.43
N LYS A 214 0.24 19.96 18.81
CA LYS A 214 1.23 19.00 18.28
C LYS A 214 0.58 17.90 17.44
N CYS A 215 -0.71 18.04 17.12
CA CYS A 215 -1.40 17.17 16.17
C CYS A 215 -1.66 17.92 14.85
N PRO A 216 -1.51 17.25 13.68
CA PRO A 216 -1.18 15.82 13.52
C PRO A 216 0.22 15.45 14.05
N TRP A 217 0.39 14.20 14.48
CA TRP A 217 1.62 13.77 15.16
C TRP A 217 2.80 13.72 14.19
N HIS A 218 3.99 14.12 14.67
CA HIS A 218 5.22 14.10 13.89
C HIS A 218 6.23 13.11 14.53
N PRO A 219 6.93 12.28 13.73
CA PRO A 219 7.92 11.36 14.25
C PRO A 219 9.13 12.10 14.82
N SER A 220 9.79 11.51 15.82
CA SER A 220 11.10 11.99 16.27
C SER A 220 12.13 11.89 15.14
N SER A 221 13.20 12.67 15.22
CA SER A 221 14.28 12.62 14.22
C SER A 221 14.95 11.26 14.12
N GLU A 222 15.08 10.56 15.26
CA GLU A 222 15.62 9.19 15.31
C GLU A 222 14.70 8.20 14.60
N LEU A 223 13.41 8.23 14.91
CA LEU A 223 12.45 7.36 14.27
C LEU A 223 12.34 7.63 12.76
N TRP A 224 12.34 8.91 12.37
CA TRP A 224 12.30 9.28 10.96
C TRP A 224 13.52 8.79 10.19
N ALA A 225 14.72 8.93 10.78
CA ALA A 225 15.94 8.38 10.20
C ALA A 225 15.87 6.84 10.06
N GLN A 226 15.30 6.13 11.02
CA GLN A 226 15.07 4.68 10.92
C GLN A 226 14.15 4.33 9.73
N ILE A 227 13.03 5.05 9.55
CA ILE A 227 12.11 4.86 8.42
C ILE A 227 12.84 5.10 7.09
N GLN A 228 13.62 6.19 6.99
CA GLN A 228 14.38 6.52 5.78
C GLN A 228 15.45 5.46 5.45
N ASN A 229 16.10 4.89 6.47
CA ASN A 229 17.06 3.80 6.30
C ASN A 229 16.39 2.52 5.77
N GLU A 230 15.20 2.18 6.26
CA GLU A 230 14.45 1.02 5.76
C GLU A 230 13.92 1.21 4.35
N LEU A 231 13.56 2.45 3.94
CA LEU A 231 13.20 2.76 2.56
C LEU A 231 14.34 2.48 1.58
N SER A 232 15.60 2.67 2.01
CA SER A 232 16.78 2.37 1.21
C SER A 232 17.05 0.86 1.10
N GLY A 233 16.38 0.04 1.94
CA GLY A 233 16.43 -1.41 1.88
C GLY A 233 15.61 -1.93 0.69
N ALA A 234 16.19 -2.85 -0.09
CA ALA A 234 15.58 -3.37 -1.32
C ALA A 234 14.15 -3.93 -1.08
N ALA A 235 13.14 -3.13 -1.38
CA ALA A 235 11.79 -3.60 -1.63
C ALA A 235 11.69 -3.93 -3.13
N GLN A 236 11.20 -5.12 -3.45
CA GLN A 236 10.89 -5.46 -4.83
C GLN A 236 9.49 -4.94 -5.15
N THR A 237 9.32 -4.30 -6.30
CA THR A 237 8.07 -3.63 -6.68
C THR A 237 7.53 -4.20 -7.99
N SER A 238 6.22 -4.39 -8.08
CA SER A 238 5.50 -4.75 -9.30
C SER A 238 4.36 -3.77 -9.58
N LYS A 239 4.17 -3.38 -10.84
CA LYS A 239 3.09 -2.48 -11.29
C LYS A 239 2.16 -3.20 -12.27
N ALA A 240 0.86 -3.19 -11.99
CA ALA A 240 -0.16 -3.68 -12.91
C ALA A 240 -0.69 -2.57 -13.82
N THR A 241 -1.26 -2.98 -14.95
CA THR A 241 -2.05 -2.14 -15.84
C THR A 241 -3.51 -2.08 -15.35
N GLY A 242 -4.25 -1.03 -15.70
CA GLY A 242 -5.67 -0.87 -15.30
C GLY A 242 -6.10 0.51 -14.82
N VAL A 243 -5.35 1.56 -15.21
CA VAL A 243 -5.76 2.96 -15.01
C VAL A 243 -7.09 3.23 -15.74
N GLY A 244 -7.96 4.04 -15.15
CA GLY A 244 -9.25 4.43 -15.72
C GLY A 244 -10.41 3.46 -15.44
N VAL A 245 -10.15 2.32 -14.78
CA VAL A 245 -11.21 1.37 -14.40
C VAL A 245 -11.82 1.76 -13.07
N SER A 246 -13.15 1.80 -12.98
CA SER A 246 -13.87 2.04 -11.73
C SER A 246 -13.60 0.94 -10.69
N GLN A 247 -13.58 1.31 -9.41
CA GLN A 247 -13.52 0.36 -8.31
C GLN A 247 -14.65 -0.65 -8.44
N THR A 248 -14.30 -1.93 -8.36
CA THR A 248 -15.29 -3.00 -8.48
C THR A 248 -16.14 -3.11 -7.21
N SER A 249 -17.36 -3.62 -7.34
CA SER A 249 -18.23 -3.90 -6.19
C SER A 249 -17.66 -4.96 -5.24
N LYS A 250 -16.72 -5.79 -5.69
CA LYS A 250 -16.01 -6.75 -4.85
C LYS A 250 -14.97 -6.05 -3.97
N GLU A 251 -14.11 -5.21 -4.56
CA GLU A 251 -13.13 -4.41 -3.82
C GLU A 251 -13.82 -3.52 -2.79
N HIS A 252 -14.85 -2.79 -3.22
CA HIS A 252 -15.58 -1.89 -2.32
C HIS A 252 -16.23 -2.63 -1.15
N ARG A 253 -16.87 -3.80 -1.41
CA ARG A 253 -17.44 -4.61 -0.33
C ARG A 253 -16.38 -5.23 0.57
N ALA A 254 -15.25 -5.64 0.02
CA ALA A 254 -14.15 -6.19 0.79
C ALA A 254 -13.61 -5.15 1.79
N ALA A 255 -13.36 -3.92 1.31
CA ALA A 255 -12.90 -2.81 2.12
C ALA A 255 -13.90 -2.41 3.21
N THR A 256 -15.16 -2.24 2.85
CA THR A 256 -16.19 -1.72 3.77
C THR A 256 -16.74 -2.75 4.75
N ARG A 257 -16.58 -4.05 4.48
CA ARG A 257 -17.12 -5.13 5.33
C ARG A 257 -16.05 -5.95 6.04
N GLY A 258 -14.77 -5.64 5.84
CA GLY A 258 -13.66 -6.42 6.40
C GLY A 258 -13.64 -7.85 5.87
N ILE A 259 -14.01 -8.05 4.61
CA ILE A 259 -14.01 -9.36 3.95
C ILE A 259 -12.74 -9.48 3.12
N GLY A 260 -12.02 -10.58 3.27
CA GLY A 260 -10.80 -10.81 2.51
C GLY A 260 -11.04 -10.99 1.01
N LEU A 261 -10.07 -10.57 0.19
CA LEU A 261 -10.06 -10.85 -1.24
C LEU A 261 -9.49 -12.24 -1.52
N ASN A 262 -10.11 -12.94 -2.46
CA ASN A 262 -9.61 -14.21 -2.97
C ASN A 262 -8.56 -13.97 -4.05
N ARG A 263 -7.83 -15.04 -4.40
CA ARG A 263 -6.82 -15.01 -5.46
C ARG A 263 -7.34 -14.54 -6.82
N ASP A 264 -8.61 -14.82 -7.15
CA ASP A 264 -9.23 -14.45 -8.44
C ASP A 264 -9.92 -13.07 -8.39
N ASP A 265 -9.89 -12.40 -7.25
CA ASP A 265 -10.44 -11.04 -7.10
C ASP A 265 -9.42 -9.98 -7.58
N PRO A 266 -9.86 -8.75 -7.91
CA PRO A 266 -8.98 -7.74 -8.48
C PRO A 266 -7.68 -7.53 -7.71
N GLU A 267 -6.60 -7.34 -8.48
CA GLU A 267 -5.27 -7.19 -7.94
C GLU A 267 -4.92 -5.72 -7.66
N PRO A 268 -4.04 -5.44 -6.67
CA PRO A 268 -3.52 -4.10 -6.47
C PRO A 268 -2.73 -3.60 -7.67
N SER A 269 -2.84 -2.30 -7.95
CA SER A 269 -2.07 -1.64 -9.02
C SER A 269 -0.57 -1.65 -8.75
N LEU A 270 -0.16 -1.60 -7.49
CA LEU A 270 1.23 -1.62 -7.05
C LEU A 270 1.39 -2.69 -5.97
N ILE A 271 2.38 -3.57 -6.10
CA ILE A 271 2.71 -4.58 -5.09
C ILE A 271 4.17 -4.41 -4.69
N MET A 272 4.43 -4.38 -3.39
CA MET A 272 5.77 -4.29 -2.84
C MET A 272 6.00 -5.45 -1.89
N LEU A 273 7.18 -6.08 -1.98
CA LEU A 273 7.62 -7.14 -1.07
C LEU A 273 8.98 -6.79 -0.47
N THR A 274 9.22 -7.17 0.78
CA THR A 274 10.58 -7.13 1.33
C THR A 274 11.50 -8.07 0.56
N ALA A 275 12.78 -7.72 0.37
CA ALA A 275 13.76 -8.63 -0.24
C ALA A 275 13.97 -9.93 0.55
N SER A 276 13.73 -9.92 1.87
CA SER A 276 13.91 -11.07 2.76
C SER A 276 12.77 -11.20 3.77
N SER A 277 12.53 -12.42 4.24
CA SER A 277 11.58 -12.74 5.32
C SER A 277 12.04 -12.23 6.70
N SER A 278 13.34 -12.04 6.89
CA SER A 278 13.92 -11.56 8.16
C SER A 278 13.63 -10.07 8.42
N LYS A 279 13.27 -9.30 7.39
CA LYS A 279 12.86 -7.90 7.55
C LYS A 279 11.53 -7.84 8.29
N ALA A 280 11.45 -6.97 9.30
CA ALA A 280 10.26 -6.76 10.15
C ALA A 280 9.53 -5.43 9.84
N ILE A 281 10.13 -4.59 9.00
CA ILE A 281 9.57 -3.35 8.46
C ILE A 281 9.65 -3.41 6.92
N LEU A 282 8.58 -2.99 6.25
CA LEU A 282 8.52 -2.67 4.82
C LEU A 282 8.17 -1.19 4.70
N VAL A 283 9.04 -0.41 4.05
CA VAL A 283 8.77 1.00 3.74
C VAL A 283 8.73 1.17 2.23
N THR A 284 7.72 1.90 1.75
CA THR A 284 7.59 2.28 0.35
C THR A 284 7.05 3.69 0.23
N THR A 285 7.19 4.30 -0.94
CA THR A 285 6.72 5.66 -1.19
C THR A 285 5.84 5.78 -2.42
N VAL A 286 4.81 6.61 -2.32
CA VAL A 286 4.04 7.11 -3.45
C VAL A 286 4.18 8.62 -3.47
N GLU A 287 4.57 9.17 -4.61
CA GLU A 287 4.66 10.61 -4.83
C GLU A 287 3.45 11.05 -5.66
N LEU A 288 2.73 12.06 -5.17
CA LEU A 288 1.59 12.66 -5.85
C LEU A 288 1.95 14.12 -6.15
N VAL A 289 1.93 14.49 -7.43
CA VAL A 289 2.33 15.83 -7.86
C VAL A 289 1.09 16.69 -8.10
N HIS A 290 0.95 17.74 -7.30
CA HIS A 290 -0.06 18.77 -7.46
C HIS A 290 0.53 19.96 -8.23
N ASN A 291 0.06 20.16 -9.46
CA ASN A 291 0.50 21.25 -10.30
C ASN A 291 -0.31 22.52 -10.05
N ALA A 292 0.36 23.68 -10.12
CA ALA A 292 -0.35 24.95 -10.14
C ALA A 292 -1.25 25.03 -11.39
N LEU A 293 -2.44 25.60 -11.24
CA LEU A 293 -3.25 25.97 -12.41
C LEU A 293 -2.42 26.90 -13.29
N SER A 294 -2.32 26.58 -14.58
CA SER A 294 -1.67 27.48 -15.52
C SER A 294 -2.49 28.77 -15.57
N LYS A 295 -1.83 29.94 -15.56
CA LYS A 295 -2.49 31.26 -15.65
C LYS A 295 -3.39 31.42 -16.90
N LEU A 296 -3.28 30.52 -17.87
CA LEU A 296 -4.07 30.54 -19.10
C LEU A 296 -5.50 30.02 -18.90
N ASP A 297 -5.78 29.27 -17.85
CA ASP A 297 -7.14 28.77 -17.57
C ASP A 297 -7.98 29.74 -16.72
N SER A 298 -7.36 30.77 -16.12
CA SER A 298 -8.05 31.77 -15.29
C SER A 298 -8.63 32.96 -16.07
N GLU A 299 -8.33 33.10 -17.36
CA GLU A 299 -8.83 34.23 -18.18
C GLU A 299 -10.20 33.96 -18.84
N PHE A 300 -10.76 32.76 -18.70
CA PHE A 300 -12.07 32.41 -19.29
C PHE A 300 -13.26 32.49 -18.34
N GLU A 301 -13.04 32.87 -17.07
CA GLU A 301 -14.12 32.99 -16.05
C GLU A 301 -14.44 34.45 -15.69
N GLU A 302 -14.03 35.41 -16.52
CA GLU A 302 -14.44 36.82 -16.39
C GLU A 302 -15.03 37.35 -17.71
N VAL A 303 -16.15 36.76 -18.14
CA VAL A 303 -17.05 37.42 -19.09
C VAL A 303 -18.51 37.19 -18.68
N GLN A 304 -19.05 38.04 -17.81
CA GLN A 304 -20.42 38.51 -17.89
C GLN A 304 -20.48 39.98 -17.45
N PRO A 305 -21.26 40.79 -18.17
CA PRO A 305 -22.64 41.01 -17.75
C PRO A 305 -23.69 40.33 -18.62
#